data_AF-A0A2M6ZTW9-F1
#
_entry.id   AF-A0A2M6ZTW9-F1
#
_cell.length_a   1.000
_cell.length_b   1.000
_cell.length_c   1.000
_cell.angle_alpha   90.00
_cell.angle_beta   90.00
_cell.angle_gamma   90.00
#
_symmetry.space_group_name_H-M   'P 1'
#
loop_
_entity.id
_entity.type
_entity.pdbx_description
1 polymer ?
#
loop_
_entity_poly.entity_id
_entity_poly.type
_entity_poly.pdbx_seq_one_letter_code
_entity_poly.pdbx_strand_id
1 'polypeptide(L)'
;MAKLSRKQAKEIIETYLAQHPNATSSEIGKALRVSKQRAHQLLKLVKGADTPLTDRELVILRYVAMGNANKEIGKTLNLDEQTIKNEVTVILAKLSANNRAHAVALAVQQGLISLDDVKPA
;
A
#
# COMPACT_ATOMS: atom_id res chain seq x y z
N MET A 1 -7.21 -30.22 -5.14
CA MET A 1 -6.53 -29.03 -4.59
C MET A 1 -7.56 -28.13 -3.95
N ALA A 2 -7.56 -28.00 -2.61
CA ALA A 2 -8.58 -27.27 -1.88
C ALA A 2 -8.52 -25.77 -2.21
N LYS A 3 -9.61 -25.21 -2.75
CA LYS A 3 -9.73 -23.75 -2.92
C LYS A 3 -9.87 -23.13 -1.54
N LEU A 4 -8.82 -22.45 -1.08
CA LEU A 4 -8.85 -21.61 0.12
C LEU A 4 -10.07 -20.67 0.02
N SER A 5 -11.01 -20.77 0.96
CA SER A 5 -12.19 -19.90 0.98
C SER A 5 -11.76 -18.45 1.22
N ARG A 6 -12.55 -17.47 0.74
CA ARG A 6 -12.27 -16.04 0.93
C ARG A 6 -12.04 -15.68 2.42
N LYS A 7 -12.79 -16.31 3.32
CA LYS A 7 -12.68 -16.10 4.78
C LYS A 7 -11.32 -16.59 5.31
N GLN A 8 -10.90 -17.79 4.93
CA GLN A 8 -9.60 -18.35 5.33
C GLN A 8 -8.42 -17.57 4.77
N ALA A 9 -8.50 -17.10 3.52
CA ALA A 9 -7.43 -16.32 2.92
C ALA A 9 -7.28 -14.94 3.58
N LYS A 10 -8.40 -14.33 4.00
CA LYS A 10 -8.42 -13.07 4.76
C LYS A 10 -7.72 -13.25 6.11
N GLU A 11 -8.10 -14.27 6.86
CA GLU A 11 -7.57 -14.56 8.21
C GLU A 11 -6.06 -14.84 8.20
N ILE A 12 -5.57 -15.62 7.22
CA ILE A 12 -4.13 -15.89 7.07
C ILE A 12 -3.33 -14.62 6.82
N ILE A 13 -3.85 -13.70 6.00
CA ILE A 13 -3.16 -12.45 5.69
C ILE A 13 -3.28 -11.46 6.82
N GLU A 14 -4.41 -11.35 7.49
CA GLU A 14 -4.55 -10.52 8.69
C GLU A 14 -3.55 -10.95 9.76
N THR A 15 -3.43 -12.26 9.99
CA THR A 15 -2.42 -12.82 10.91
C THR A 15 -1.00 -12.49 10.47
N TYR A 16 -0.72 -12.61 9.16
CA TYR A 16 0.60 -12.30 8.62
C TYR A 16 0.94 -10.81 8.70
N LEU A 17 -0.02 -9.93 8.40
CA LEU A 17 0.12 -8.49 8.51
C LEU A 17 0.23 -8.03 9.95
N ALA A 18 -0.40 -8.72 10.92
CA ALA A 18 -0.21 -8.43 12.33
C ALA A 18 1.25 -8.65 12.77
N GLN A 19 1.93 -9.65 12.19
CA GLN A 19 3.35 -9.93 12.45
C GLN A 19 4.28 -9.07 11.57
N HIS A 20 3.81 -8.68 10.39
CA HIS A 20 4.55 -7.90 9.40
C HIS A 20 3.69 -6.76 8.84
N PRO A 21 3.48 -5.67 9.61
CA PRO A 21 2.54 -4.59 9.24
C PRO A 21 2.92 -3.86 7.94
N ASN A 22 4.19 -3.96 7.56
CA ASN A 22 4.74 -3.33 6.37
C ASN A 22 5.01 -4.30 5.22
N ALA A 23 4.50 -5.53 5.28
CA ALA A 23 4.73 -6.52 4.24
C ALA A 23 4.09 -6.13 2.90
N THR A 24 4.88 -6.21 1.85
CA THR A 24 4.48 -5.97 0.47
C THR A 24 3.77 -7.19 -0.14
N SER A 25 3.08 -6.95 -1.27
CA SER A 25 2.55 -8.04 -2.12
C SER A 25 3.61 -9.07 -2.53
N SER A 26 4.88 -8.65 -2.66
CA SER A 26 6.00 -9.54 -3.01
C SER A 26 6.45 -10.39 -1.82
N GLU A 27 6.59 -9.78 -0.64
CA GLU A 27 6.94 -10.47 0.61
C GLU A 27 5.86 -11.46 1.02
N ILE A 28 4.58 -11.06 0.94
CA ILE A 28 3.43 -11.95 1.20
C ILE A 28 3.39 -13.09 0.18
N GLY A 29 3.66 -12.81 -1.10
CA GLY A 29 3.75 -13.83 -2.14
C GLY A 29 4.81 -14.90 -1.81
N LYS A 30 6.00 -14.46 -1.40
CA LYS A 30 7.09 -15.34 -0.98
C LYS A 30 6.73 -16.14 0.28
N ALA A 31 6.21 -15.47 1.31
CA ALA A 31 5.88 -16.08 2.58
C ALA A 31 4.75 -17.11 2.49
N LEU A 32 3.69 -16.79 1.74
CA LEU A 32 2.53 -17.68 1.55
C LEU A 32 2.70 -18.66 0.38
N ARG A 33 3.86 -18.67 -0.30
CA ARG A 33 4.14 -19.47 -1.51
C ARG A 33 3.06 -19.32 -2.58
N VAL A 34 2.55 -18.10 -2.76
CA VAL A 34 1.56 -17.74 -3.79
C VAL A 34 2.19 -16.80 -4.80
N SER A 35 1.59 -16.72 -6.00
CA SER A 35 2.05 -15.75 -7.00
C SER A 35 1.88 -14.31 -6.50
N LYS A 36 2.77 -13.40 -6.91
CA LYS A 36 2.69 -11.96 -6.60
C LYS A 36 1.31 -11.39 -6.92
N GLN A 37 0.71 -11.81 -8.04
CA GLN A 37 -0.63 -11.38 -8.44
C GLN A 37 -1.72 -11.86 -7.47
N ARG A 38 -1.60 -13.10 -6.98
CA ARG A 38 -2.54 -13.65 -5.99
C ARG A 38 -2.38 -12.97 -4.63
N ALA A 39 -1.15 -12.74 -4.17
CA ALA A 39 -0.89 -11.96 -2.97
C ALA A 39 -1.50 -10.55 -3.06
N HIS A 40 -1.37 -9.89 -4.21
CA HIS A 40 -1.97 -8.58 -4.43
C HIS A 40 -3.50 -8.60 -4.35
N GLN A 41 -4.16 -9.58 -4.98
CA GLN A 41 -5.62 -9.72 -4.89
C GLN A 41 -6.08 -9.95 -3.45
N LEU A 42 -5.36 -10.78 -2.70
CA LEU A 42 -5.73 -11.09 -1.33
C LEU A 42 -5.49 -9.92 -0.38
N LEU A 43 -4.39 -9.17 -0.56
CA LEU A 43 -4.15 -7.91 0.15
C LEU A 43 -5.28 -6.92 -0.03
N LYS A 44 -5.80 -6.78 -1.26
CA LYS A 44 -6.90 -5.87 -1.56
C LYS A 44 -8.19 -6.22 -0.80
N LEU A 45 -8.39 -7.51 -0.45
CA LEU A 45 -9.52 -7.94 0.36
C LEU A 45 -9.39 -7.59 1.85
N VAL A 46 -8.15 -7.38 2.33
CA VAL A 46 -7.85 -7.07 3.73
C VAL A 46 -7.71 -5.55 3.93
N LYS A 47 -6.98 -4.87 3.03
CA LYS A 47 -6.72 -3.43 3.05
C LYS A 47 -7.88 -2.60 2.47
N GLY A 48 -9.12 -2.87 2.90
CA GLY A 48 -10.32 -2.18 2.44
C GLY A 48 -10.33 -0.67 2.75
N ALA A 49 -11.31 0.06 2.20
CA ALA A 49 -11.44 1.51 2.31
C ALA A 49 -11.48 2.02 3.76
N ASP A 50 -11.99 1.22 4.70
CA ASP A 50 -12.12 1.58 6.11
C ASP A 50 -10.86 1.28 6.96
N THR A 51 -9.77 0.82 6.33
CA THR A 51 -8.51 0.57 7.06
C THR A 51 -7.62 1.81 7.04
N PRO A 52 -7.06 2.21 8.20
CA PRO A 52 -6.10 3.30 8.24
C PRO A 52 -4.88 3.00 7.35
N LEU A 53 -4.20 4.07 6.93
CA LEU A 53 -2.94 3.96 6.22
C LEU A 53 -1.88 3.35 7.13
N THR A 54 -1.10 2.41 6.61
CA THR A 54 0.05 1.87 7.33
C THR A 54 1.23 2.83 7.28
N ASP A 55 2.23 2.66 8.16
CA ASP A 55 3.42 3.50 8.16
C ASP A 55 4.13 3.52 6.80
N ARG A 56 4.24 2.35 6.14
CA ARG A 56 4.81 2.25 4.80
C ARG A 56 3.98 2.99 3.76
N GLU A 57 2.66 2.92 3.85
CA GLU A 57 1.76 3.64 2.94
C GLU A 57 1.86 5.15 3.15
N LEU A 58 2.01 5.62 4.39
CA LEU A 58 2.30 7.03 4.69
C LEU A 58 3.64 7.48 4.10
N VAL A 59 4.69 6.65 4.20
CA VAL A 59 5.99 6.94 3.57
C VAL A 59 5.85 7.07 2.06
N ILE A 60 5.16 6.13 1.40
CA ILE A 60 4.89 6.20 -0.04
C ILE A 60 4.10 7.48 -0.37
N LEU A 61 3.08 7.80 0.41
CA LEU A 61 2.24 8.99 0.23
C LEU A 61 3.04 10.29 0.38
N ARG A 62 4.02 10.37 1.29
CA ARG A 62 4.95 11.51 1.39
C ARG A 62 5.79 11.67 0.12
N TYR A 63 6.36 10.58 -0.40
CA TYR A 63 7.07 10.66 -1.68
C TYR A 63 6.17 11.07 -2.85
N VAL A 64 4.91 10.60 -2.85
CA VAL A 64 3.91 11.01 -3.83
C VAL A 64 3.61 12.51 -3.72
N ALA A 65 3.54 13.05 -2.50
CA ALA A 65 3.35 14.48 -2.23
C ALA A 65 4.53 15.33 -2.71
N MET A 66 5.76 14.84 -2.56
CA MET A 66 6.98 15.46 -3.11
C MET A 66 7.05 15.43 -4.65
N GLY A 67 6.08 14.81 -5.33
CA GLY A 67 6.03 14.76 -6.79
C GLY A 67 6.81 13.60 -7.43
N ASN A 68 7.40 12.70 -6.65
CA ASN A 68 8.21 11.59 -7.18
C ASN A 68 7.38 10.67 -8.11
N ALA A 69 8.02 10.16 -9.14
CA ALA A 69 7.45 9.12 -9.99
C ALA A 69 7.52 7.74 -9.31
N ASN A 70 6.59 6.83 -9.64
CA ASN A 70 6.55 5.47 -9.06
C ASN A 70 7.89 4.73 -9.17
N LYS A 71 8.63 4.98 -10.26
CA LYS A 71 9.97 4.43 -10.50
C LYS A 71 11.01 4.94 -9.50
N GLU A 72 10.96 6.22 -9.16
CA GLU A 72 11.87 6.86 -8.19
C GLU A 72 11.55 6.38 -6.78
N ILE A 73 10.27 6.37 -6.41
CA ILE A 73 9.79 5.82 -5.14
C ILE A 73 10.24 4.36 -5.00
N GLY A 74 10.11 3.57 -6.07
CA GLY A 74 10.54 2.18 -6.11
C GLY A 74 12.03 2.05 -5.83
N LYS A 75 12.87 2.84 -6.50
CA LYS A 75 14.31 2.87 -6.23
C LYS A 75 14.62 3.24 -4.78
N THR A 76 14.00 4.27 -4.26
CA THR A 76 14.24 4.74 -2.88
C THR A 76 13.83 3.71 -1.83
N LEU A 77 12.76 2.96 -2.08
CA LEU A 77 12.22 1.95 -1.16
C LEU A 77 12.71 0.52 -1.45
N ASN A 78 13.64 0.32 -2.39
CA ASN A 78 14.08 -0.98 -2.88
C ASN A 78 12.90 -1.89 -3.32
N LEU A 79 11.91 -1.29 -3.98
CA LEU A 79 10.72 -1.93 -4.52
C LEU A 79 10.65 -1.79 -6.03
N ASP A 80 10.00 -2.74 -6.69
CA ASP A 80 9.69 -2.60 -8.10
C ASP A 80 8.58 -1.57 -8.34
N GLU A 81 8.65 -0.87 -9.47
CA GLU A 81 7.70 0.17 -9.87
C GLU A 81 6.25 -0.33 -9.86
N GLN A 82 6.02 -1.57 -10.28
CA GLN A 82 4.69 -2.18 -10.28
C GLN A 82 4.14 -2.35 -8.87
N THR A 83 4.98 -2.67 -7.89
CA THR A 83 4.60 -2.72 -6.47
C THR A 83 4.23 -1.33 -5.97
N ILE A 84 4.98 -0.28 -6.31
CA ILE A 84 4.59 1.10 -5.95
C ILE A 84 3.26 1.49 -6.59
N LYS A 85 3.05 1.18 -7.88
CA LYS A 85 1.77 1.44 -8.56
C LYS A 85 0.59 0.77 -7.84
N ASN A 86 0.82 -0.45 -7.37
CA ASN A 86 -0.17 -1.22 -6.63
C ASN A 86 -0.45 -0.60 -5.25
N GLU A 87 0.58 -0.26 -4.48
CA GLU A 87 0.41 0.39 -3.17
C GLU A 87 -0.26 1.77 -3.30
N VAL A 88 0.10 2.57 -4.31
CA VAL A 88 -0.58 3.84 -4.60
C VAL A 88 -2.07 3.61 -4.88
N THR A 89 -2.43 2.57 -5.65
CA THR A 89 -3.84 2.24 -5.89
C THR A 89 -4.59 1.90 -4.59
N VAL A 90 -3.93 1.21 -3.66
CA VAL A 90 -4.50 0.92 -2.34
C VAL A 90 -4.66 2.21 -1.52
N ILE A 91 -3.65 3.08 -1.50
CA ILE A 91 -3.68 4.38 -0.82
C ILE A 91 -4.85 5.23 -1.35
N LEU A 92 -5.02 5.31 -2.67
CA LEU A 92 -6.15 6.02 -3.29
C LEU A 92 -7.48 5.46 -2.82
N ALA A 93 -7.62 4.14 -2.78
CA ALA A 93 -8.86 3.49 -2.33
C ALA A 93 -9.15 3.74 -0.84
N LYS A 94 -8.13 3.69 0.03
CA LYS A 94 -8.25 3.99 1.47
C LYS A 94 -8.64 5.44 1.73
N LEU A 95 -8.06 6.37 0.98
CA LEU A 95 -8.38 7.80 1.09
C LEU A 95 -9.66 8.18 0.34
N SER A 96 -10.32 7.26 -0.36
CA SER A 96 -11.42 7.57 -1.28
C SER A 96 -11.06 8.67 -2.30
N ALA A 97 -9.80 8.66 -2.74
CA ALA A 97 -9.24 9.66 -3.63
C ALA A 97 -9.32 9.24 -5.10
N ASN A 98 -9.73 10.18 -5.95
CA ASN A 98 -9.85 9.96 -7.40
C ASN A 98 -8.51 9.95 -8.15
N ASN A 99 -7.49 10.65 -7.63
CA ASN A 99 -6.18 10.74 -8.24
C ASN A 99 -5.10 11.03 -7.18
N ARG A 100 -3.81 10.93 -7.57
CA ARG A 100 -2.69 11.11 -6.64
C ARG A 100 -2.65 12.50 -5.98
N ALA A 101 -3.02 13.56 -6.70
CA ALA A 101 -3.04 14.90 -6.14
C ALA A 101 -4.18 15.06 -5.12
N HIS A 102 -5.35 14.50 -5.43
CA HIS A 102 -6.50 14.44 -4.53
C HIS A 102 -6.16 13.64 -3.26
N ALA A 103 -5.43 12.54 -3.38
CA ALA A 103 -4.96 11.78 -2.22
C ALA A 103 -4.01 12.58 -1.33
N VAL A 104 -3.07 13.33 -1.91
CA VAL A 104 -2.19 14.22 -1.15
C VAL A 104 -2.98 15.30 -0.43
N ALA A 105 -3.93 15.95 -1.12
CA ALA A 105 -4.79 16.96 -0.52
C ALA A 105 -5.61 16.41 0.67
N LEU A 106 -6.24 15.24 0.49
CA LEU A 106 -6.98 14.57 1.56
C LEU A 106 -6.08 14.15 2.71
N ALA A 107 -4.86 13.71 2.43
CA ALA A 107 -3.91 13.31 3.47
C ALA A 107 -3.42 14.48 4.31
N VAL A 108 -3.18 15.64 3.68
CA VAL A 108 -2.85 16.89 4.39
C VAL A 108 -4.04 17.36 5.23
N GLN A 109 -5.25 17.37 4.66
CA GLN A 109 -6.48 17.69 5.40
C GLN A 109 -6.74 16.70 6.55
N GLN A 110 -6.38 15.44 6.32
CA GLN A 110 -6.29 14.29 7.23
C GLN A 110 -5.40 14.53 8.47
N GLY A 111 -4.40 15.42 8.36
CA GLY A 111 -3.27 15.48 9.28
C GLY A 111 -2.33 14.26 9.20
N LEU A 112 -2.43 13.47 8.12
CA LEU A 112 -1.64 12.23 7.93
C LEU A 112 -0.21 12.52 7.43
N ILE A 113 -0.04 13.61 6.69
CA ILE A 113 1.25 14.12 6.22
C ILE A 113 1.33 15.62 6.49
N SER A 114 2.50 16.13 6.85
CA SER A 114 2.70 17.58 7.01
C SER A 114 3.19 18.19 5.69
N LEU A 115 2.83 19.45 5.42
CA LEU A 115 3.39 20.21 4.31
C LEU A 115 4.91 20.47 4.48
N ASP A 116 5.40 20.42 5.72
CA ASP A 116 6.84 20.49 6.01
C ASP A 116 7.60 19.27 5.45
N ASP A 117 6.92 18.12 5.34
CA ASP A 117 7.47 16.91 4.71
C ASP A 117 7.60 17.08 3.19
N VAL A 118 6.89 18.04 2.60
CA VAL A 118 6.78 18.26 1.15
C VAL A 118 7.70 19.40 0.69
N LYS A 119 8.83 19.58 1.35
CA LYS A 119 9.78 20.63 0.99
C LYS A 119 10.41 20.29 -0.37
N PRO A 120 10.22 21.11 -1.42
CA PRO A 120 11.02 20.95 -2.63
C PRO A 120 12.48 21.19 -2.26
N ALA A 121 13.35 20.25 -2.64
CA ALA A 121 14.79 20.47 -2.62
C ALA A 121 15.17 21.59 -3.61
#